data_AF-A0A9D4L387-F1
#
_entry.id   AF-A0A9D4L387-F1
#
_cell.length_a   1.000
_cell.length_b   1.000
_cell.length_c   1.000
_cell.angle_alpha   90.00
_cell.angle_beta   90.00
_cell.angle_gamma   90.00
#
_symmetry.space_group_name_H-M   'P 1'
#
loop_
_entity.id
_entity.type
_entity.pdbx_description
1 polymer ?
#
loop_
_entity_poly.entity_id
_entity_poly.type
_entity_poly.pdbx_seq_one_letter_code
_entity_poly.pdbx_strand_id
1 'polypeptide(L)'
;MIRLYFDKSKPHLDKIARLFDIKGLFFDKSAHDFDKIARLFDIIGLYFDKSAHDFDKIARLFDIIGLYFEKEAHDFDKIARLFDIIGLYFDKSAHDFDKIARLFDIKGLYFDKSAHDFDKIARLFDIIGLYFDKSAHDFDKIARLFDIIGLYIDKSAHDFDKISRRFDIIRHLLKKKERNVTT
;
A
#
# COMPACT_ATOMS: atom_id res chain seq x y z
N MET A 1 92.77 68.96 -75.31
CA MET A 1 92.91 67.75 -74.46
C MET A 1 91.68 67.47 -73.58
N ILE A 2 91.19 68.44 -72.80
CA ILE A 2 90.04 68.27 -71.88
C ILE A 2 88.74 67.80 -72.59
N ARG A 3 88.41 68.37 -73.75
CA ARG A 3 87.21 68.02 -74.53
C ARG A 3 87.22 66.55 -75.03
N LEU A 4 88.40 66.05 -75.43
CA LEU A 4 88.61 64.65 -75.84
C LEU A 4 88.49 63.68 -74.66
N TYR A 5 88.94 64.09 -73.47
CA TYR A 5 88.76 63.32 -72.23
C TYR A 5 87.27 63.23 -71.85
N PHE A 6 86.53 64.33 -71.98
CA PHE A 6 85.10 64.35 -71.70
C PHE A 6 84.30 63.48 -72.68
N ASP A 7 84.61 63.56 -73.98
CA ASP A 7 83.99 62.72 -75.02
C ASP A 7 84.27 61.22 -74.83
N LYS A 8 85.46 60.85 -74.34
CA LYS A 8 85.78 59.46 -74.00
C LYS A 8 85.11 58.96 -72.71
N SER A 9 84.77 59.87 -71.78
CA SER A 9 84.23 59.54 -70.45
C SER A 9 82.69 59.49 -70.42
N LYS A 10 82.03 60.23 -71.31
CA LYS A 10 80.56 60.26 -71.43
C LYS A 10 79.90 58.88 -71.58
N PRO A 11 80.41 57.95 -72.44
CA PRO A 11 79.82 56.62 -72.58
C PRO A 11 79.91 55.79 -71.28
N HIS A 12 80.95 56.03 -70.48
CA HIS A 12 81.15 55.37 -69.20
C HIS A 12 80.17 55.89 -68.14
N LEU A 13 79.92 57.21 -68.11
CA LEU A 13 78.91 57.83 -67.25
C LEU A 13 77.49 57.39 -67.63
N ASP A 14 77.17 57.32 -68.92
CA ASP A 14 75.88 56.81 -69.41
C ASP A 14 75.67 55.33 -69.03
N LYS A 15 76.73 54.52 -69.06
CA LYS A 15 76.69 53.12 -68.59
C LYS A 15 76.45 53.02 -67.08
N ILE A 16 77.08 53.89 -66.28
CA ILE A 16 76.84 53.96 -64.83
C ILE A 16 75.39 54.37 -64.56
N ALA A 17 74.87 55.41 -65.22
CA ALA A 17 73.49 55.85 -65.06
C ALA A 17 72.49 54.72 -65.35
N ARG A 18 72.67 54.02 -66.49
CA ARG A 18 71.85 52.85 -66.83
C ARG A 18 71.93 51.73 -65.80
N LEU A 19 73.10 51.49 -65.19
CA LEU A 19 73.24 50.50 -64.12
C LEU A 19 72.49 50.92 -62.85
N PHE A 20 72.47 52.21 -62.52
CA PHE A 20 71.66 52.73 -61.42
C PHE A 20 70.15 52.61 -61.71
N ASP A 21 69.70 52.91 -62.92
CA ASP A 21 68.30 52.74 -63.33
C ASP A 21 67.87 51.27 -63.23
N ILE A 22 68.69 50.34 -63.73
CA ILE A 22 68.42 48.90 -63.63
C ILE A 22 68.35 48.45 -62.17
N LYS A 23 69.23 48.95 -61.30
CA LYS A 23 69.17 48.65 -59.86
C LYS A 23 67.92 49.24 -59.22
N GLY A 24 67.52 50.46 -59.58
CA GLY A 24 66.28 51.09 -59.11
C GLY A 24 65.06 50.24 -59.46
N LEU A 25 64.93 49.83 -60.73
CA LEU A 25 63.87 48.94 -61.19
C LEU A 25 63.86 47.59 -60.45
N PHE A 26 65.03 47.06 -60.10
CA PHE A 26 65.13 45.83 -59.30
C PHE A 26 64.63 46.03 -57.87
N PHE A 27 64.97 47.15 -57.22
CA PHE A 27 64.46 47.48 -55.89
C PHE A 27 62.95 47.71 -55.89
N ASP A 28 62.41 48.42 -56.89
CA ASP A 28 60.97 48.66 -57.03
C ASP A 28 60.21 47.33 -57.21
N LYS A 29 60.74 46.43 -58.05
CA LYS A 29 60.18 45.09 -58.21
C LYS A 29 60.21 44.29 -56.91
N SER A 30 61.32 44.36 -56.17
CA SER A 30 61.47 43.67 -54.88
C SER A 30 60.47 44.20 -53.85
N ALA A 31 60.31 45.51 -53.75
CA ALA A 31 59.34 46.15 -52.86
C ALA A 31 57.90 45.72 -53.21
N HIS A 32 57.56 45.70 -54.50
CA HIS A 32 56.26 45.23 -54.96
C HIS A 32 56.00 43.74 -54.63
N ASP A 33 57.03 42.89 -54.70
CA ASP A 33 56.91 41.49 -54.31
C ASP A 33 56.77 41.33 -52.77
N PHE A 34 57.44 42.17 -51.97
CA PHE A 34 57.21 42.23 -50.52
C PHE A 34 55.78 42.67 -50.17
N ASP A 35 55.23 43.68 -50.85
CA ASP A 35 53.84 44.12 -50.64
C ASP A 35 52.83 43.01 -50.94
N LYS A 36 53.08 42.21 -51.98
CA LYS A 36 52.24 41.02 -52.29
C LYS A 36 52.30 39.99 -51.17
N ILE A 37 53.49 39.73 -50.64
CA ILE A 37 53.69 38.79 -49.53
C ILE A 37 52.97 39.30 -48.28
N ALA A 38 53.10 40.58 -47.94
CA ALA A 38 52.40 41.19 -46.81
C ALA A 38 50.87 41.04 -46.93
N ARG A 39 50.30 41.35 -48.11
CA ARG A 39 48.87 41.15 -48.38
C ARG A 39 48.45 39.69 -48.26
N LEU A 40 49.30 38.74 -48.66
CA LEU A 40 49.01 37.32 -48.49
C LEU A 40 48.96 36.93 -47.00
N PHE A 41 49.88 37.44 -46.18
CA PHE A 41 49.85 37.24 -44.73
C PHE A 41 48.61 37.84 -44.08
N ASP A 42 48.18 39.04 -44.49
CA ASP A 42 46.93 39.64 -44.01
C ASP A 42 45.71 38.76 -44.32
N ILE A 43 45.63 38.23 -45.55
CA ILE A 43 44.55 37.31 -45.95
C ILE A 43 44.59 36.04 -45.10
N ILE A 44 45.77 35.46 -44.88
CA ILE A 44 45.94 34.29 -44.01
C ILE A 44 45.48 34.59 -42.58
N GLY A 45 45.84 35.77 -42.04
CA GLY A 45 45.40 36.24 -40.72
C GLY A 45 43.87 36.29 -40.62
N LEU A 46 43.19 36.87 -41.61
CA LEU A 46 41.72 36.91 -41.67
C LEU A 46 41.09 35.51 -41.70
N TYR A 47 41.72 34.53 -42.38
CA TYR A 47 41.27 33.14 -42.35
C TYR A 47 41.41 32.49 -40.97
N PHE A 48 42.51 32.76 -40.26
CA PHE A 48 42.69 32.29 -38.89
C PHE A 48 41.67 32.91 -37.94
N ASP A 49 41.45 34.22 -38.02
CA ASP A 49 40.45 34.93 -37.19
C ASP A 49 39.04 34.39 -37.43
N LYS A 50 38.67 34.16 -38.69
CA LYS A 50 37.38 33.54 -39.04
C LYS A 50 37.27 32.13 -38.46
N SER A 51 38.33 31.33 -38.57
CA SER A 51 38.36 29.97 -38.04
C SER A 51 38.21 29.97 -36.52
N ALA A 52 38.93 30.84 -35.81
CA ALA A 52 38.81 31.00 -34.37
C ALA A 52 37.38 31.39 -33.95
N HIS A 53 36.78 32.34 -34.66
CA HIS A 53 35.40 32.73 -34.42
C HIS A 53 34.39 31.59 -34.64
N ASP A 54 34.61 30.75 -35.65
CA ASP A 54 33.76 29.58 -35.89
C ASP A 54 33.97 28.50 -34.80
N PHE A 55 35.19 28.30 -34.30
CA PHE A 55 35.44 27.46 -33.12
C PHE A 55 34.74 27.97 -31.85
N ASP A 56 34.77 29.29 -31.61
CA ASP A 56 34.06 29.89 -30.46
C ASP A 56 32.55 29.65 -30.54
N LYS A 57 31.96 29.72 -31.74
CA LYS A 57 30.53 29.40 -31.94
C LYS A 57 30.25 27.93 -31.64
N ILE A 58 31.12 27.03 -32.09
CA ILE A 58 30.99 25.60 -31.84
C ILE A 58 31.09 25.33 -30.33
N ALA A 59 32.04 25.93 -29.63
CA ALA A 59 32.18 25.79 -28.18
C ALA A 59 30.92 26.25 -27.44
N ARG A 60 30.38 27.44 -27.78
CA ARG A 60 29.12 27.93 -27.21
C ARG A 60 27.94 27.01 -27.49
N LEU A 61 27.89 26.38 -28.66
CA LEU A 61 26.84 25.40 -28.98
C LEU A 61 26.96 24.17 -28.08
N PHE A 62 28.17 23.66 -27.86
CA PHE A 62 28.40 22.55 -26.93
C PHE A 62 28.02 22.90 -25.49
N ASP A 63 28.32 24.12 -25.03
CA ASP A 63 27.91 24.58 -23.69
C ASP A 63 26.36 24.58 -23.55
N ILE A 64 25.65 25.09 -24.56
CA ILE A 64 24.18 25.09 -24.58
C ILE A 64 23.63 23.66 -24.56
N ILE A 65 24.22 22.75 -25.32
CA ILE A 65 23.84 21.33 -25.34
C ILE A 65 24.09 20.70 -23.96
N GLY A 66 25.22 21.00 -23.31
CA GLY A 66 25.54 20.54 -21.96
C GLY A 66 24.49 20.98 -20.94
N LEU A 67 24.15 22.28 -20.93
CA LEU A 67 23.09 22.82 -20.05
C LEU A 67 21.72 22.18 -20.30
N TYR A 68 21.41 21.84 -21.56
CA TYR A 68 20.18 21.12 -21.88
C TYR A 68 20.17 19.72 -21.25
N PHE A 69 21.25 18.96 -21.38
CA PHE A 69 21.36 17.62 -20.77
C PHE A 69 21.32 17.68 -19.24
N GLU A 70 21.96 18.66 -18.61
CA GLU A 70 21.90 18.86 -17.15
C GLU A 70 20.46 19.12 -16.68
N LYS A 71 19.71 19.94 -17.42
CA LYS A 71 18.30 20.21 -17.12
C LYS A 71 17.44 18.96 -17.23
N GLU A 72 17.59 18.20 -18.32
CA GLU A 72 16.87 16.94 -18.51
C GLU A 72 17.20 15.94 -17.39
N ALA A 73 18.46 15.77 -17.02
CA ALA A 73 18.87 14.89 -15.92
C ALA A 73 18.22 15.30 -14.59
N HIS A 74 18.20 16.60 -14.28
CA HIS A 74 17.54 17.12 -13.08
C HIS A 74 16.02 16.90 -13.09
N ASP A 75 15.37 16.98 -14.25
CA ASP A 75 13.95 16.70 -14.36
C ASP A 75 13.64 15.19 -14.25
N PHE A 76 14.51 14.30 -14.76
CA PHE A 76 14.44 12.86 -14.46
C PHE A 76 14.59 12.55 -12.97
N ASP A 77 15.53 13.19 -12.27
CA ASP A 77 15.72 13.02 -10.83
C ASP A 77 14.46 13.42 -10.03
N LYS A 78 13.77 14.50 -10.43
CA LYS A 78 12.50 14.89 -9.81
C LYS A 78 11.42 13.84 -10.02
N ILE A 79 11.32 13.29 -11.24
CA ILE A 79 10.35 12.25 -11.58
C ILE A 79 10.63 11.00 -10.73
N ALA A 80 11.89 10.58 -10.61
CA ALA A 80 12.28 9.43 -9.78
C ALA A 80 11.86 9.63 -8.32
N ARG A 81 12.16 10.80 -7.72
CA ARG A 81 11.74 11.12 -6.35
C ARG A 81 10.22 11.12 -6.18
N LEU A 82 9.46 11.55 -7.19
CA LEU A 82 8.00 11.48 -7.16
C LEU A 82 7.50 10.03 -7.14
N PHE A 83 8.09 9.15 -7.94
CA PHE A 83 7.77 7.72 -7.90
C PHE A 83 8.10 7.07 -6.55
N ASP A 84 9.23 7.43 -5.93
CA ASP A 84 9.59 6.94 -4.59
C ASP A 84 8.54 7.36 -3.55
N ILE A 85 8.09 8.62 -3.58
CA ILE A 85 7.04 9.12 -2.68
C ILE A 85 5.73 8.36 -2.90
N ILE A 86 5.33 8.13 -4.16
CA ILE A 86 4.13 7.36 -4.50
C ILE A 86 4.24 5.93 -3.95
N GLY A 87 5.39 5.28 -4.09
CA GLY A 87 5.67 3.96 -3.53
C GLY A 87 5.45 3.91 -2.02
N LEU A 88 6.01 4.88 -1.27
CA LEU A 88 5.83 4.98 0.18
C LEU A 88 4.35 5.16 0.59
N TYR A 89 3.55 5.88 -0.20
CA TYR A 89 2.11 6.00 0.05
C TYR A 89 1.36 4.67 -0.15
N PHE A 90 1.72 3.90 -1.18
CA PHE A 90 1.15 2.56 -1.40
C PHE A 90 1.51 1.60 -0.27
N ASP A 91 2.78 1.57 0.15
CA ASP A 91 3.25 0.73 1.27
C ASP A 91 2.50 1.04 2.57
N LYS A 92 2.35 2.34 2.88
CA LYS A 92 1.59 2.77 4.05
C LYS A 92 0.12 2.34 3.97
N SER A 93 -0.49 2.48 2.80
CA SER A 93 -1.89 2.08 2.59
C SER A 93 -2.06 0.56 2.76
N ALA A 94 -1.16 -0.25 2.20
CA ALA A 94 -1.16 -1.70 2.35
C ALA A 94 -1.02 -2.10 3.83
N HIS A 95 -0.12 -1.46 4.57
CA HIS A 95 0.06 -1.70 6.00
C HIS A 95 -1.20 -1.36 6.83
N ASP A 96 -1.91 -0.29 6.47
CA ASP A 96 -3.17 0.08 7.13
C ASP A 96 -4.31 -0.91 6.80
N PHE A 97 -4.38 -1.42 5.56
CA PHE A 97 -5.30 -2.51 5.22
C PHE A 97 -5.02 -3.79 6.01
N ASP A 98 -3.75 -4.17 6.17
CA ASP A 98 -3.35 -5.34 6.98
C ASP A 98 -3.77 -5.20 8.44
N LYS A 99 -3.70 -3.99 9.01
CA LYS A 99 -4.20 -3.73 10.37
C LYS A 99 -5.71 -3.90 10.46
N ILE A 100 -6.44 -3.38 9.49
CA ILE A 100 -7.90 -3.51 9.42
C ILE A 100 -8.31 -4.98 9.33
N ALA A 101 -7.65 -5.76 8.46
CA ALA A 101 -7.90 -7.19 8.33
C ALA A 101 -7.71 -7.94 9.66
N ARG A 102 -6.59 -7.71 10.36
CA ARG A 102 -6.35 -8.31 11.68
C ARG A 102 -7.40 -7.92 12.72
N LEU A 103 -7.91 -6.69 12.69
CA LEU A 103 -9.00 -6.27 13.58
C LEU A 103 -10.31 -7.01 13.29
N PHE A 104 -10.61 -7.28 12.01
CA PHE A 104 -11.76 -8.10 11.64
C PHE A 104 -11.60 -9.55 12.10
N ASP A 105 -10.41 -10.15 11.93
CA ASP A 105 -10.14 -11.51 12.41
C ASP A 105 -10.34 -11.64 13.92
N ILE A 106 -9.81 -10.68 14.69
CA ILE A 106 -9.99 -10.63 16.15
C ILE A 106 -11.48 -10.54 16.51
N LYS A 107 -12.24 -9.67 15.84
CA LYS A 107 -13.70 -9.56 16.06
C LYS A 107 -14.41 -10.87 15.74
N GLY A 108 -14.04 -11.55 14.65
CA GLY A 108 -14.56 -12.86 14.28
C GLY A 108 -14.37 -13.89 15.40
N LEU A 109 -13.15 -13.99 15.94
CA LEU A 109 -12.84 -14.88 17.06
C LEU A 109 -13.68 -14.58 18.32
N TYR A 110 -13.95 -13.30 18.62
CA TYR A 110 -14.83 -12.92 19.72
C TYR A 110 -16.29 -13.34 19.49
N PHE A 111 -16.79 -13.20 18.26
CA PHE A 111 -18.13 -13.69 17.91
C PHE A 111 -18.23 -15.21 18.04
N ASP A 112 -17.25 -15.95 17.52
CA ASP A 112 -17.21 -17.41 17.61
C ASP A 112 -17.19 -17.90 19.06
N LYS A 113 -16.37 -17.26 19.90
CA LYS A 113 -16.34 -17.55 21.34
C LYS A 113 -17.68 -17.27 22.00
N SER A 114 -18.32 -16.16 21.66
CA SER A 114 -19.62 -15.79 22.22
C SER A 114 -20.70 -16.80 21.82
N ALA A 115 -20.74 -17.21 20.55
CA ALA A 115 -21.66 -18.24 20.06
C ALA A 115 -21.45 -19.57 20.80
N HIS A 116 -20.19 -19.98 21.00
CA HIS A 116 -19.87 -21.19 21.75
C HIS A 116 -20.34 -21.14 23.21
N ASP A 117 -20.25 -19.97 23.87
CA ASP A 117 -20.73 -19.79 25.23
C ASP A 117 -22.27 -19.81 25.29
N PHE A 118 -22.97 -19.24 24.29
CA PHE A 118 -24.43 -19.40 24.16
C PHE A 118 -24.85 -20.86 24.00
N ASP A 119 -24.14 -21.65 23.19
CA ASP A 119 -24.40 -23.08 23.02
C ASP A 119 -24.22 -23.88 24.32
N LYS A 120 -23.29 -23.48 25.19
CA LYS A 120 -23.15 -24.09 26.52
C LYS A 120 -24.32 -23.76 27.42
N ILE A 121 -24.76 -22.50 27.41
CA ILE A 121 -25.92 -22.05 28.20
C ILE A 121 -27.19 -22.79 27.74
N ALA A 122 -27.41 -22.91 26.44
CA ALA A 122 -28.54 -23.66 25.89
C ALA A 122 -28.55 -25.12 26.37
N ARG A 123 -27.40 -25.81 26.28
CA ARG A 123 -27.25 -27.18 26.80
C ARG A 123 -27.51 -27.29 28.30
N LEU A 124 -27.13 -26.28 29.08
CA LEU A 124 -27.43 -26.26 30.52
C LEU A 124 -28.94 -26.16 30.78
N PHE A 125 -29.64 -25.31 30.03
CA PHE A 125 -31.10 -25.20 30.10
C PHE A 125 -31.80 -26.51 29.71
N ASP A 126 -31.32 -27.20 28.67
CA ASP A 126 -31.86 -28.52 28.29
C ASP A 126 -31.73 -29.53 29.43
N ILE A 127 -30.56 -29.58 30.09
CA ILE A 127 -30.33 -30.45 31.25
C ILE A 127 -31.27 -30.10 32.40
N ILE A 128 -31.45 -28.82 32.71
CA ILE A 128 -32.38 -28.35 33.74
C ILE A 128 -33.81 -28.78 33.40
N GLY A 129 -34.23 -28.64 32.14
CA GLY A 129 -35.53 -29.11 31.65
C GLY A 129 -35.74 -30.60 31.92
N LEU A 130 -34.76 -31.44 31.58
CA LEU A 130 -34.82 -32.89 31.85
C LEU A 130 -34.95 -33.20 33.35
N TYR A 131 -34.30 -32.43 34.23
CA TYR A 131 -34.47 -32.59 35.68
C TYR A 131 -35.88 -32.22 36.15
N PHE A 132 -36.48 -31.15 35.60
CA PHE A 132 -37.87 -30.79 35.90
C PHE A 132 -38.84 -31.86 35.41
N ASP A 133 -38.67 -32.36 34.18
CA ASP A 133 -39.51 -33.42 33.63
C ASP A 133 -39.46 -34.69 34.48
N LYS A 134 -38.26 -35.09 34.91
CA LYS A 134 -38.08 -36.23 35.82
C LYS A 134 -38.77 -36.00 37.16
N SER A 135 -38.64 -34.80 37.72
CA SER A 135 -39.26 -34.45 39.00
C SER A 135 -40.80 -34.48 38.89
N ALA A 136 -41.36 -33.93 37.82
CA ALA A 136 -42.79 -33.98 37.53
C ALA A 136 -43.29 -35.43 37.42
N HIS A 137 -42.55 -36.28 36.71
CA HIS A 137 -42.88 -37.69 36.60
C HIS A 137 -42.85 -38.43 37.96
N ASP A 138 -41.93 -38.08 38.84
CA ASP A 138 -41.88 -38.65 40.19
C ASP A 138 -43.03 -38.13 41.09
N PHE A 139 -43.44 -36.87 40.95
CA PHE A 139 -44.66 -36.35 41.58
C PHE A 139 -45.92 -37.08 41.10
N ASP A 140 -46.04 -37.35 39.79
CA ASP A 140 -47.16 -38.11 39.24
C ASP A 140 -47.25 -39.52 39.84
N LYS A 141 -46.12 -40.18 40.07
CA LYS A 141 -46.08 -41.49 40.75
C LYS A 141 -46.56 -41.39 42.19
N ILE A 142 -46.13 -40.36 42.92
CA ILE A 142 -46.56 -40.12 44.30
C ILE A 142 -48.07 -39.87 44.35
N ALA A 143 -48.62 -39.05 43.45
CA ALA A 143 -50.05 -38.80 43.36
C ALA A 143 -50.84 -40.09 43.15
N ARG A 144 -50.41 -40.93 42.18
CA ARG A 144 -51.02 -42.25 41.95
C ARG A 144 -50.97 -43.16 43.18
N LEU A 145 -49.88 -43.12 43.96
CA LEU A 145 -49.79 -43.89 45.20
C LEU A 145 -50.81 -43.41 46.24
N PHE A 146 -50.98 -42.10 46.40
CA PHE A 146 -52.02 -41.54 47.28
C PHE A 146 -53.43 -41.95 46.85
N ASP A 147 -53.73 -41.95 45.55
CA ASP A 147 -55.01 -42.42 45.03
C ASP A 147 -55.28 -43.88 45.41
N ILE A 148 -54.27 -44.75 45.28
CA ILE A 148 -54.38 -46.17 45.68
C ILE A 148 -54.63 -46.31 47.19
N ILE A 149 -53.93 -45.54 48.02
CA ILE A 149 -54.13 -45.54 49.47
C ILE A 149 -55.55 -45.08 49.80
N GLY A 150 -56.05 -44.03 49.16
CA GLY A 150 -57.42 -43.54 49.32
C GLY A 150 -58.46 -44.63 49.04
N LEU A 151 -58.31 -45.36 47.91
CA LEU A 151 -59.19 -46.49 47.58
C LEU A 151 -59.17 -47.60 48.64
N TYR A 152 -58.01 -47.88 49.24
CA TYR A 152 -57.88 -48.85 50.34
C TYR A 152 -58.59 -48.39 51.61
N ILE A 153 -58.48 -47.10 51.95
CA ILE A 153 -59.16 -46.50 53.10
C ILE A 153 -60.68 -46.56 52.88
N ASP A 154 -61.17 -46.15 51.71
CA ASP A 154 -62.60 -46.18 51.37
C ASP A 154 -63.17 -47.60 51.46
N LYS A 155 -62.44 -48.58 50.94
CA LYS A 155 -62.82 -49.99 51.05
C LYS A 155 -62.89 -50.44 52.51
N SER A 156 -61.90 -50.07 53.31
CA SER A 156 -61.85 -50.41 54.74
C SER A 156 -63.00 -49.76 55.53
N ALA A 157 -63.32 -48.50 55.24
CA ALA A 157 -64.47 -47.80 55.82
C ALA A 157 -65.79 -48.50 55.45
N HIS A 158 -65.95 -48.88 54.17
CA HIS A 158 -67.13 -49.62 53.72
C HIS A 158 -67.28 -50.99 54.40
N ASP A 159 -66.18 -51.71 54.62
CA ASP A 159 -66.20 -52.98 55.35
C ASP A 159 -66.52 -52.77 56.85
N PHE A 160 -66.01 -51.70 57.47
CA PHE A 160 -66.38 -51.31 58.83
C PHE A 160 -67.87 -50.99 58.97
N ASP A 161 -68.44 -50.23 58.03
CA ASP A 161 -69.87 -49.93 57.97
C ASP A 161 -70.72 -51.20 57.90
N LYS A 162 -70.31 -52.19 57.09
CA LYS A 162 -70.97 -53.50 57.03
C LYS A 162 -70.93 -54.21 58.38
N ILE A 163 -69.79 -54.20 59.07
CA ILE A 163 -69.64 -54.79 60.40
C ILE A 163 -70.54 -54.08 61.41
N SER A 164 -70.57 -52.75 61.42
CA SER A 164 -71.42 -51.96 62.31
C SER A 164 -72.90 -52.30 62.10
N ARG A 165 -73.37 -52.37 60.85
CA ARG A 165 -74.75 -52.78 60.54
C ARG A 165 -75.07 -54.19 61.05
N ARG A 166 -74.13 -55.14 60.93
CA ARG A 166 -74.31 -56.49 61.50
C ARG A 166 -74.42 -56.45 63.02
N PHE A 167 -73.59 -55.66 63.70
CA PHE A 167 -73.69 -55.46 65.16
C PHE A 167 -75.04 -54.88 65.58
N ASP A 168 -75.54 -53.87 64.86
CA ASP A 168 -76.85 -53.27 65.14
C ASP A 168 -77.99 -54.28 64.99
N ILE A 169 -77.95 -55.12 63.95
CA ILE A 169 -78.90 -56.22 63.75
C ILE A 169 -78.85 -57.20 64.93
N ILE A 170 -77.66 -57.67 65.33
CA ILE A 170 -77.48 -58.60 66.46
C ILE A 170 -78.04 -57.97 67.75
N ARG A 171 -77.69 -56.71 68.02
CA ARG A 171 -78.18 -55.96 69.19
C ARG A 171 -79.72 -55.86 69.19
N HIS A 172 -80.33 -55.62 68.04
CA HIS A 172 -81.79 -55.59 67.91
C HIS A 172 -82.42 -56.96 68.18
N LEU A 173 -81.85 -58.04 67.64
CA LEU A 173 -82.30 -59.41 67.88
C LEU A 173 -82.18 -59.82 69.35
N LEU A 174 -81.09 -59.45 70.03
CA LEU A 174 -80.90 -59.70 71.46
C LEU A 174 -81.95 -58.98 72.31
N LYS A 175 -82.19 -57.69 72.05
CA LYS A 175 -83.27 -56.93 72.72
C LYS A 175 -84.65 -57.54 72.50
N LYS A 176 -84.92 -58.07 71.30
CA LYS A 176 -86.18 -58.77 71.00
C LYS A 176 -86.28 -60.09 71.77
N LYS A 177 -85.19 -60.85 71.87
CA LYS A 177 -85.12 -62.08 72.65
C LYS A 177 -85.34 -61.83 74.15
N GLU A 178 -84.69 -60.82 74.72
CA GLU A 178 -84.88 -60.44 76.13
C GLU A 178 -86.35 -60.10 76.44
N ARG A 179 -87.01 -59.29 75.59
CA ARG A 179 -88.44 -58.96 75.75
C ARG A 179 -89.34 -60.20 75.74
N ASN A 180 -89.06 -61.17 74.87
CA ASN A 180 -89.83 -62.41 74.75
C ASN A 180 -89.59 -63.40 75.91
N VAL A 181 -88.52 -63.25 76.70
CA VAL A 181 -88.24 -64.10 77.87
C VAL A 181 -88.84 -63.51 79.16
N THR A 182 -89.09 -62.19 79.19
CA THR A 182 -89.74 -61.47 80.31
C THR A 182 -91.27 -61.36 80.18
N THR A 183 -91.88 -62.02 79.20
CA THR A 183 -93.35 -62.14 79.04
C THR A 183 -93.75 -63.59 79.25
#